data_AF-C6PS06-F1
#
_entry.id   AF-C6PS06-F1
#
_cell.length_a   1.000
_cell.length_b   1.000
_cell.length_c   1.000
_cell.angle_alpha   90.00
_cell.angle_beta   90.00
_cell.angle_gamma   90.00
#
_symmetry.space_group_name_H-M   'P 1'
#
loop_
_entity.id
_entity.type
_entity.pdbx_description
1 polymer ?
#
loop_
_entity_poly.entity_id
_entity_poly.type
_entity_poly.pdbx_seq_one_letter_code
_entity_poly.pdbx_strand_id
1 'polypeptide(L)'
;MYKIAVAGTGYVGLVAGACFAEVGHQVTCVDIDEEKVNLMKQGISPIYEADLEGLMQKNYLAGRLDYTTDYKAAYKNVDAIFIGVGTPEQPDGSANLSYIATVARQIAETIEKDCLVVVKSTVPVGTNDKVEQFIHDFLPCDREDVYGGNKKIRVEVASNPEFLSQGTAVYDTLHAARIIIGTESKWAEKMLMKIYEPFNLPIVSVSRRSAEMIKYASNDFLALKISYMNDIANLCELVNANIQEVAKGMSFDKRIGRRFLNAGIGYGGSCFPKDTKALEYLARQNGYELRTIKAAIDVNKDQKTILYKKACRRLITFNGLKVAVLGLSFKPGTDDLREAPSLENLPLLLKHGAEVYAYDPVGRENLKKRYREGKNGQGSIKYVEKAEEALKEANVCFIFTEWGEIKEVKPEVYKKLMRTPLVYDGRNLYGIEEMKEAGVEYYSIGR
;
A
#
# COMPACT_ATOMS: atom_id res chain seq x y z
N MET A 1 -0.15 -23.60 -20.19
CA MET A 1 0.89 -23.34 -19.17
C MET A 1 1.97 -22.47 -19.78
N TYR A 2 2.33 -21.37 -19.12
CA TYR A 2 3.38 -20.44 -19.56
C TYR A 2 4.57 -20.49 -18.59
N LYS A 3 5.77 -20.14 -19.08
CA LYS A 3 6.96 -19.84 -18.27
C LYS A 3 7.02 -18.35 -18.01
N ILE A 4 6.93 -17.96 -16.75
CA ILE A 4 6.85 -16.58 -16.30
C ILE A 4 8.02 -16.29 -15.38
N ALA A 5 8.75 -15.20 -15.65
CA ALA A 5 9.63 -14.61 -14.64
C ALA A 5 8.94 -13.42 -13.97
N VAL A 6 9.19 -13.22 -12.69
CA VAL A 6 8.70 -12.05 -11.95
C VAL A 6 9.89 -11.31 -11.33
N ALA A 7 10.13 -10.08 -11.75
CA ALA A 7 11.20 -9.23 -11.25
C ALA A 7 10.73 -8.43 -10.02
N GLY A 8 11.38 -8.66 -8.89
CA GLY A 8 11.09 -8.07 -7.58
C GLY A 8 10.18 -8.94 -6.73
N THR A 9 10.55 -9.15 -5.46
CA THR A 9 9.77 -9.97 -4.51
C THR A 9 9.25 -9.17 -3.32
N GLY A 10 8.81 -7.93 -3.59
CA GLY A 10 7.93 -7.19 -2.67
C GLY A 10 6.48 -7.65 -2.76
N TYR A 11 5.56 -6.95 -2.09
CA TYR A 11 4.12 -7.27 -2.08
C TYR A 11 3.54 -7.52 -3.49
N VAL A 12 3.86 -6.67 -4.46
CA VAL A 12 3.30 -6.80 -5.81
C VAL A 12 3.85 -8.02 -6.55
N GLY A 13 5.17 -8.15 -6.64
CA GLY A 13 5.80 -9.21 -7.42
C GLY A 13 5.65 -10.58 -6.78
N LEU A 14 5.91 -10.72 -5.48
CA LEU A 14 5.86 -12.03 -4.81
C LEU A 14 4.44 -12.60 -4.79
N VAL A 15 3.43 -11.79 -4.48
CA VAL A 15 2.02 -12.22 -4.51
C VAL A 15 1.61 -12.60 -5.93
N ALA A 16 1.95 -11.79 -6.93
CA ALA A 16 1.64 -12.11 -8.33
C ALA A 16 2.29 -13.44 -8.74
N GLY A 17 3.58 -13.63 -8.44
CA GLY A 17 4.31 -14.85 -8.75
C GLY A 17 3.70 -16.09 -8.10
N ALA A 18 3.39 -16.03 -6.81
CA ALA A 18 2.74 -17.13 -6.10
C ALA A 18 1.34 -17.45 -6.67
N CYS A 19 0.55 -16.42 -6.99
CA CYS A 19 -0.79 -16.61 -7.59
C CYS A 19 -0.71 -17.18 -9.01
N PHE A 20 0.26 -16.75 -9.83
CA PHE A 20 0.46 -17.34 -11.15
C PHE A 20 0.86 -18.82 -11.09
N ALA A 21 1.70 -19.19 -10.12
CA ALA A 21 2.08 -20.58 -9.90
C ALA A 21 0.88 -21.42 -9.42
N GLU A 22 0.03 -20.85 -8.56
CA GLU A 22 -1.18 -21.48 -8.04
C GLU A 22 -2.16 -21.84 -9.15
N VAL A 23 -2.35 -20.97 -10.14
CA VAL A 23 -3.22 -21.23 -11.30
C VAL A 23 -2.55 -22.10 -12.39
N GLY A 24 -1.36 -22.64 -12.11
CA GLY A 24 -0.72 -23.66 -12.93
C GLY A 24 0.32 -23.17 -13.95
N HIS A 25 0.89 -21.97 -13.77
CA HIS A 25 2.05 -21.54 -14.55
C HIS A 25 3.38 -21.98 -13.91
N GLN A 26 4.44 -22.00 -14.71
CA GLN A 26 5.81 -22.16 -14.22
C GLN A 26 6.38 -20.78 -13.94
N VAL A 27 6.72 -20.49 -12.69
CA VAL A 27 7.11 -19.16 -12.24
C VAL A 27 8.49 -19.17 -11.59
N THR A 28 9.33 -18.21 -11.97
CA THR A 28 10.59 -17.91 -11.27
C THR A 28 10.57 -16.46 -10.81
N CYS A 29 10.61 -16.25 -9.50
CA CYS A 29 10.71 -14.94 -8.86
C CYS A 29 12.19 -14.54 -8.73
N VAL A 30 12.52 -13.33 -9.14
CA VAL A 30 13.88 -12.80 -9.16
C VAL A 30 13.99 -11.61 -8.21
N ASP A 31 14.94 -11.65 -7.28
CA ASP A 31 15.29 -10.49 -6.45
C ASP A 31 16.82 -10.34 -6.38
N ILE A 32 17.30 -9.13 -6.10
CA ILE A 32 18.75 -8.88 -5.93
C ILE A 32 19.23 -9.25 -4.52
N ASP A 33 18.30 -9.38 -3.59
CA ASP A 33 18.55 -9.63 -2.18
C ASP A 33 18.68 -11.14 -1.91
N GLU A 34 19.91 -11.61 -1.75
CA GLU A 34 20.23 -13.01 -1.47
C GLU A 34 19.58 -13.51 -0.18
N GLU A 35 19.49 -12.67 0.85
CA GLU A 35 18.88 -13.04 2.12
C GLU A 35 17.39 -13.33 1.94
N LYS A 36 16.66 -12.46 1.20
CA LYS A 36 15.25 -12.72 0.86
C LYS A 36 15.07 -13.98 0.04
N VAL A 37 15.91 -14.20 -0.98
CA VAL A 37 15.82 -15.40 -1.82
C VAL A 37 16.03 -16.67 -0.97
N ASN A 38 17.00 -16.66 -0.05
CA ASN A 38 17.25 -17.77 0.85
C ASN A 38 16.08 -18.02 1.82
N LEU A 39 15.47 -16.96 2.37
CA LEU A 39 14.25 -17.08 3.19
C LEU A 39 13.09 -17.70 2.41
N MET A 40 12.83 -17.22 1.18
CA MET A 40 11.77 -17.76 0.33
C MET A 40 11.98 -19.22 -0.04
N LYS A 41 13.24 -19.64 -0.29
CA LYS A 41 13.60 -21.06 -0.53
C LYS A 41 13.40 -21.95 0.69
N GLN A 42 13.49 -21.39 1.89
CA GLN A 42 13.14 -22.08 3.15
C GLN A 42 11.62 -22.10 3.41
N GLY A 43 10.82 -21.53 2.51
CA GLY A 43 9.37 -21.43 2.66
C GLY A 43 8.92 -20.34 3.62
N ILE A 44 9.77 -19.37 3.95
CA ILE A 44 9.46 -18.23 4.82
C ILE A 44 9.18 -17.00 3.97
N SER A 45 8.06 -16.31 4.23
CA SER A 45 7.74 -15.09 3.48
C SER A 45 8.56 -13.88 3.99
N PRO A 46 9.19 -13.08 3.10
CA PRO A 46 9.91 -11.86 3.48
C PRO A 46 8.98 -10.67 3.75
N ILE A 47 7.66 -10.85 3.62
CA ILE A 47 6.64 -9.83 3.86
C ILE A 47 5.49 -10.40 4.69
N TYR A 48 4.81 -9.53 5.44
CA TYR A 48 3.64 -9.92 6.22
C TYR A 48 2.37 -9.82 5.36
N GLU A 49 1.90 -10.96 4.84
CA GLU A 49 0.72 -11.03 3.99
C GLU A 49 -0.06 -12.31 4.26
N ALA A 50 -1.39 -12.19 4.43
CA ALA A 50 -2.25 -13.32 4.72
C ALA A 50 -2.20 -14.35 3.58
N ASP A 51 -2.21 -15.63 3.94
CA ASP A 51 -2.22 -16.80 3.03
C ASP A 51 -0.99 -16.96 2.11
N LEU A 52 -0.07 -15.99 2.07
CA LEU A 52 1.05 -15.99 1.12
C LEU A 52 2.07 -17.09 1.41
N GLU A 53 2.47 -17.28 2.66
CA GLU A 53 3.51 -18.25 3.02
C GLU A 53 3.09 -19.69 2.68
N GLY A 54 1.85 -20.06 3.03
CA GLY A 54 1.30 -21.37 2.67
C GLY A 54 1.21 -21.56 1.15
N LEU A 55 0.85 -20.51 0.40
CA LEU A 55 0.79 -20.55 -1.06
C LEU A 55 2.18 -20.73 -1.69
N MET A 56 3.19 -20.04 -1.15
CA MET A 56 4.58 -20.16 -1.56
C MET A 56 5.11 -21.57 -1.35
N GLN A 57 4.95 -22.13 -0.13
CA GLN A 57 5.39 -23.47 0.22
C GLN A 57 4.75 -24.53 -0.69
N LYS A 58 3.43 -24.46 -0.87
CA LYS A 58 2.68 -25.37 -1.74
C LYS A 58 3.21 -25.38 -3.17
N ASN A 59 3.42 -24.21 -3.76
CA ASN A 59 3.82 -24.10 -5.18
C ASN A 59 5.30 -24.37 -5.40
N TYR A 60 6.15 -24.10 -4.40
CA TYR A 60 7.57 -24.48 -4.40
C TYR A 60 7.73 -26.01 -4.36
N LEU A 61 7.03 -26.69 -3.44
CA LEU A 61 7.02 -28.16 -3.36
C LEU A 61 6.47 -28.83 -4.63
N ALA A 62 5.50 -28.19 -5.29
CA ALA A 62 4.96 -28.67 -6.55
C ALA A 62 5.87 -28.40 -7.76
N GLY A 63 7.02 -27.76 -7.57
CA GLY A 63 7.97 -27.41 -8.63
C GLY A 63 7.48 -26.32 -9.60
N ARG A 64 6.39 -25.61 -9.27
CA ARG A 64 5.80 -24.56 -10.12
C ARG A 64 6.32 -23.16 -9.80
N LEU A 65 6.90 -22.97 -8.63
CA LEU A 65 7.45 -21.70 -8.17
C LEU A 65 8.90 -21.92 -7.75
N ASP A 66 9.79 -21.04 -8.19
CA ASP A 66 11.20 -21.01 -7.76
C ASP A 66 11.66 -19.56 -7.53
N TYR A 67 12.79 -19.40 -6.84
CA TYR A 67 13.37 -18.11 -6.46
C TYR A 67 14.85 -18.06 -6.83
N THR A 68 15.32 -16.95 -7.37
CA THR A 68 16.74 -16.82 -7.74
C THR A 68 17.22 -15.38 -7.71
N THR A 69 18.53 -15.19 -7.58
CA THR A 69 19.22 -13.92 -7.86
C THR A 69 19.80 -13.88 -9.28
N ASP A 70 19.86 -15.03 -9.96
CA ASP A 70 20.36 -15.16 -11.32
C ASP A 70 19.28 -14.75 -12.34
N TYR A 71 19.18 -13.44 -12.56
CA TYR A 71 18.31 -12.87 -13.59
C TYR A 71 18.67 -13.37 -14.99
N LYS A 72 19.94 -13.72 -15.25
CA LYS A 72 20.39 -14.18 -16.58
C LYS A 72 19.73 -15.50 -16.92
N ALA A 73 19.77 -16.47 -16.00
CA ALA A 73 19.07 -17.73 -16.20
C ALA A 73 17.55 -17.54 -16.25
N ALA A 74 17.00 -16.68 -15.39
CA ALA A 74 15.55 -16.50 -15.27
C ALA A 74 14.90 -15.83 -16.49
N TYR A 75 15.57 -14.87 -17.14
CA TYR A 75 14.97 -14.10 -18.26
C TYR A 75 15.27 -14.68 -19.64
N LYS A 76 16.23 -15.60 -19.75
CA LYS A 76 16.76 -16.11 -21.02
C LYS A 76 15.70 -16.72 -21.94
N ASN A 77 14.84 -17.60 -21.40
CA ASN A 77 13.91 -18.43 -22.18
C ASN A 77 12.53 -18.56 -21.50
N VAL A 78 11.88 -17.42 -21.31
CA VAL A 78 10.53 -17.31 -20.73
C VAL A 78 9.54 -16.74 -21.75
N ASP A 79 8.25 -17.00 -21.53
CA ASP A 79 7.19 -16.45 -22.39
C ASP A 79 6.82 -15.02 -22.01
N ALA A 80 6.84 -14.72 -20.70
CA ALA A 80 6.55 -13.39 -20.17
C ALA A 80 7.41 -13.05 -18.95
N ILE A 81 7.72 -11.76 -18.79
CA ILE A 81 8.44 -11.22 -17.64
C ILE A 81 7.59 -10.13 -17.01
N PHE A 82 7.15 -10.33 -15.77
CA PHE A 82 6.41 -9.32 -15.00
C PHE A 82 7.37 -8.48 -14.18
N ILE A 83 7.35 -7.16 -14.38
CA ILE A 83 8.13 -6.20 -13.59
C ILE A 83 7.26 -5.74 -12.42
N GLY A 84 7.60 -6.21 -11.21
CA GLY A 84 6.89 -5.94 -9.94
C GLY A 84 7.76 -5.22 -8.89
N VAL A 85 8.81 -4.53 -9.32
CA VAL A 85 9.70 -3.75 -8.43
C VAL A 85 9.03 -2.47 -7.91
N GLY A 86 9.51 -1.96 -6.78
CA GLY A 86 9.00 -0.73 -6.20
C GLY A 86 9.28 0.51 -7.06
N THR A 87 8.41 1.51 -6.95
CA THR A 87 8.57 2.84 -7.58
C THR A 87 8.40 3.93 -6.51
N PRO A 88 9.35 4.05 -5.57
CA PRO A 88 9.20 4.98 -4.44
C PRO A 88 9.14 6.44 -4.92
N GLU A 89 8.53 7.29 -4.11
CA GLU A 89 8.48 8.74 -4.32
C GLU A 89 9.88 9.36 -4.18
N GLN A 90 10.21 10.31 -5.05
CA GLN A 90 11.39 11.18 -4.98
C GLN A 90 11.09 12.45 -4.17
N PRO A 91 12.10 13.20 -3.69
CA PRO A 91 11.87 14.45 -2.94
C PRO A 91 11.01 15.50 -3.64
N ASP A 92 10.95 15.48 -4.98
CA ASP A 92 10.13 16.39 -5.80
C ASP A 92 8.70 15.87 -6.08
N GLY A 93 8.34 14.70 -5.52
CA GLY A 93 7.05 14.04 -5.71
C GLY A 93 6.97 13.12 -6.93
N SER A 94 8.02 13.05 -7.76
CA SER A 94 8.06 12.17 -8.93
C SER A 94 8.28 10.70 -8.54
N ALA A 95 7.92 9.76 -9.41
CA ALA A 95 8.20 8.34 -9.19
C ALA A 95 9.65 7.99 -9.55
N ASN A 96 10.34 7.27 -8.67
CA ASN A 96 11.66 6.73 -8.96
C ASN A 96 11.58 5.52 -9.90
N LEU A 97 12.08 5.68 -11.13
CA LEU A 97 12.09 4.64 -12.16
C LEU A 97 13.42 3.89 -12.30
N SER A 98 14.40 4.12 -11.41
CA SER A 98 15.72 3.48 -11.52
C SER A 98 15.64 1.96 -11.51
N TYR A 99 14.79 1.37 -10.66
CA TYR A 99 14.60 -0.08 -10.59
C TYR A 99 13.94 -0.65 -11.86
N ILE A 100 12.99 0.07 -12.45
CA ILE A 100 12.38 -0.29 -13.74
C ILE A 100 13.44 -0.30 -14.83
N ALA A 101 14.27 0.73 -14.91
CA ALA A 101 15.34 0.84 -15.90
C ALA A 101 16.39 -0.28 -15.74
N THR A 102 16.76 -0.62 -14.50
CA THR A 102 17.68 -1.75 -14.21
C THR A 102 17.10 -3.06 -14.72
N VAL A 103 15.84 -3.37 -14.41
CA VAL A 103 15.20 -4.61 -14.87
C VAL A 103 15.05 -4.61 -16.39
N ALA A 104 14.66 -3.48 -17.01
CA ALA A 104 14.58 -3.36 -18.46
C ALA A 104 15.92 -3.66 -19.15
N ARG A 105 17.04 -3.19 -18.58
CA ARG A 105 18.40 -3.51 -19.05
C ARG A 105 18.72 -4.99 -18.91
N GLN A 106 18.48 -5.57 -17.73
CA GLN A 106 18.71 -7.00 -17.49
C GLN A 106 17.95 -7.87 -18.49
N ILE A 107 16.71 -7.49 -18.82
CA ILE A 107 15.88 -8.16 -19.83
C ILE A 107 16.54 -8.05 -21.21
N ALA A 108 16.87 -6.84 -21.65
CA ALA A 108 17.46 -6.58 -22.98
C ALA A 108 18.77 -7.33 -23.21
N GLU A 109 19.62 -7.44 -22.19
CA GLU A 109 20.92 -8.12 -22.24
C GLU A 109 20.80 -9.66 -22.26
N THR A 110 19.65 -10.21 -21.85
CA THR A 110 19.54 -11.64 -21.52
C THR A 110 18.60 -12.42 -22.44
N ILE A 111 17.55 -11.80 -22.95
CA ILE A 111 16.48 -12.48 -23.70
C ILE A 111 17.03 -13.20 -24.94
N GLU A 112 16.53 -14.42 -25.19
CA GLU A 112 16.85 -15.21 -26.39
C GLU A 112 15.62 -15.72 -27.15
N LYS A 113 14.42 -15.40 -26.65
CA LYS A 113 13.14 -15.85 -27.19
C LYS A 113 12.14 -14.69 -27.22
N ASP A 114 11.20 -14.75 -28.16
CA ASP A 114 10.04 -13.85 -28.17
C ASP A 114 9.37 -13.83 -26.79
N CYS A 115 9.21 -12.63 -26.23
CA CYS A 115 8.82 -12.47 -24.83
C CYS A 115 7.94 -11.24 -24.66
N LEU A 116 6.90 -11.37 -23.84
CA LEU A 116 6.08 -10.25 -23.42
C LEU A 116 6.58 -9.70 -22.08
N VAL A 117 7.02 -8.44 -22.07
CA VAL A 117 7.37 -7.75 -20.84
C VAL A 117 6.14 -7.05 -20.30
N VAL A 118 5.76 -7.35 -19.06
CA VAL A 118 4.53 -6.84 -18.45
C VAL A 118 4.90 -5.96 -17.26
N VAL A 119 4.72 -4.65 -17.38
CA VAL A 119 4.95 -3.74 -16.26
C VAL A 119 3.73 -3.78 -15.33
N LYS A 120 3.96 -4.32 -14.13
CA LYS A 120 2.96 -4.42 -13.06
C LYS A 120 3.13 -3.35 -11.99
N SER A 121 4.36 -2.87 -11.81
CA SER A 121 4.68 -1.71 -11.00
C SER A 121 3.83 -0.50 -11.38
N THR A 122 3.44 0.31 -10.38
CA THR A 122 2.73 1.57 -10.64
C THR A 122 3.73 2.59 -11.18
N VAL A 123 3.61 2.92 -12.47
CA VAL A 123 4.51 3.84 -13.18
C VAL A 123 3.73 4.96 -13.86
N PRO A 124 4.26 6.20 -13.93
CA PRO A 124 3.62 7.31 -14.63
C PRO A 124 3.30 6.99 -16.10
N VAL A 125 2.26 7.62 -16.63
CA VAL A 125 1.83 7.40 -18.02
C VAL A 125 2.96 7.69 -19.02
N GLY A 126 3.14 6.78 -19.97
CA GLY A 126 4.21 6.82 -20.98
C GLY A 126 5.52 6.16 -20.52
N THR A 127 5.58 5.60 -19.29
CA THR A 127 6.76 4.86 -18.84
C THR A 127 6.96 3.59 -19.64
N ASN A 128 5.88 2.86 -19.93
CA ASN A 128 6.00 1.59 -20.65
C ASN A 128 6.49 1.79 -22.10
N ASP A 129 6.19 2.94 -22.73
CA ASP A 129 6.74 3.29 -24.03
C ASP A 129 8.27 3.48 -23.95
N LYS A 130 8.75 4.12 -22.88
CA LYS A 130 10.19 4.29 -22.63
C LYS A 130 10.86 2.95 -22.33
N VAL A 131 10.20 2.05 -21.60
CA VAL A 131 10.70 0.70 -21.33
C VAL A 131 10.81 -0.09 -22.64
N GLU A 132 9.81 -0.02 -23.51
CA GLU A 132 9.83 -0.70 -24.81
C GLU A 132 10.96 -0.17 -25.69
N GLN A 133 11.06 1.15 -25.83
CA GLN A 133 12.13 1.79 -26.59
C GLN A 133 13.51 1.41 -26.02
N PHE A 134 13.68 1.49 -24.70
CA PHE A 134 14.92 1.13 -24.03
C PHE A 134 15.29 -0.34 -24.31
N ILE A 135 14.35 -1.27 -24.18
CA ILE A 135 14.65 -2.67 -24.48
C ILE A 135 15.08 -2.80 -25.95
N HIS A 136 14.37 -2.18 -26.89
CA HIS A 136 14.75 -2.24 -28.31
C HIS A 136 16.12 -1.64 -28.61
N ASP A 137 16.50 -0.54 -27.98
CA ASP A 137 17.80 0.11 -28.18
C ASP A 137 18.97 -0.74 -27.66
N PHE A 138 18.73 -1.56 -26.63
CA PHE A 138 19.74 -2.40 -25.99
C PHE A 138 19.62 -3.89 -26.36
N LEU A 139 18.64 -4.28 -27.18
CA LEU A 139 18.61 -5.60 -27.78
C LEU A 139 19.87 -5.75 -28.66
N PRO A 140 20.63 -6.84 -28.55
CA PRO A 140 21.79 -7.05 -29.40
C PRO A 140 21.36 -7.01 -30.87
N CYS A 141 21.70 -5.93 -31.58
CA CYS A 141 21.35 -5.74 -32.99
C CYS A 141 22.06 -6.76 -33.90
N ASP A 142 23.16 -7.33 -33.41
CA ASP A 142 24.09 -8.17 -34.18
C ASP A 142 24.29 -9.55 -33.52
N ARG A 143 23.21 -10.32 -33.29
CA ARG A 143 23.38 -11.79 -33.24
C ARG A 143 23.32 -12.31 -34.68
N GLU A 144 24.37 -12.02 -35.46
CA GLU A 144 24.75 -12.91 -36.54
C GLU A 144 25.05 -14.28 -35.92
N ASP A 145 24.26 -15.28 -36.33
CA ASP A 145 24.68 -16.65 -36.54
C ASP A 145 25.18 -17.48 -35.33
N VAL A 146 24.22 -18.13 -34.65
CA VAL A 146 24.44 -19.48 -34.09
C VAL A 146 23.54 -20.52 -34.77
N TYR A 147 22.50 -20.11 -35.52
CA TYR A 147 21.54 -21.02 -36.16
C TYR A 147 21.05 -20.58 -37.56
N GLY A 148 21.90 -19.91 -38.36
CA GLY A 148 21.67 -19.74 -39.81
C GLY A 148 20.32 -19.11 -40.21
N GLY A 149 19.79 -18.19 -39.41
CA GLY A 149 18.52 -17.54 -39.67
C GLY A 149 18.40 -16.24 -38.88
N ASN A 150 18.21 -15.14 -39.60
CA ASN A 150 18.10 -13.78 -39.10
C ASN A 150 16.79 -13.60 -38.30
N LYS A 151 16.65 -14.24 -37.13
CA LYS A 151 15.43 -14.19 -36.33
C LYS A 151 15.50 -13.01 -35.36
N LYS A 152 14.94 -11.87 -35.77
CA LYS A 152 14.69 -10.73 -34.90
C LYS A 152 13.76 -11.17 -33.77
N ILE A 153 14.27 -11.21 -32.53
CA ILE A 153 13.48 -11.54 -31.34
C ILE A 153 12.39 -10.49 -31.17
N ARG A 154 11.13 -10.93 -31.02
CA ARG A 154 10.01 -10.05 -30.74
C ARG A 154 9.89 -9.81 -29.25
N VAL A 155 10.14 -8.59 -28.82
CA VAL A 155 9.80 -8.12 -27.47
C VAL A 155 8.78 -7.01 -27.58
N GLU A 156 7.71 -7.09 -26.81
CA GLU A 156 6.74 -6.00 -26.66
C GLU A 156 6.48 -5.75 -25.19
N VAL A 157 6.03 -4.53 -24.86
CA VAL A 157 5.72 -4.14 -23.49
C VAL A 157 4.22 -3.93 -23.30
N ALA A 158 3.67 -4.59 -22.28
CA ALA A 158 2.30 -4.41 -21.81
C ALA A 158 2.25 -3.72 -20.44
N SER A 159 1.12 -3.06 -20.16
CA SER A 159 0.77 -2.55 -18.83
C SER A 159 -0.23 -3.51 -18.18
N ASN A 160 0.04 -3.94 -16.96
CA ASN A 160 -0.91 -4.71 -16.15
C ASN A 160 -0.86 -4.23 -14.70
N PRO A 161 -1.48 -3.07 -14.38
CA PRO A 161 -1.44 -2.54 -13.03
C PRO A 161 -2.09 -3.50 -12.03
N GLU A 162 -1.60 -3.47 -10.80
CA GLU A 162 -2.22 -4.17 -9.67
C GLU A 162 -3.30 -3.30 -8.99
N PHE A 163 -4.25 -3.93 -8.29
CA PHE A 163 -5.24 -3.24 -7.44
C PHE A 163 -5.40 -3.94 -6.10
N LEU A 164 -4.31 -4.52 -5.61
CA LEU A 164 -4.30 -5.29 -4.36
C LEU A 164 -4.17 -4.36 -3.16
N SER A 165 -4.65 -4.83 -2.01
CA SER A 165 -4.47 -4.15 -0.72
C SER A 165 -3.56 -4.99 0.16
N GLN A 166 -2.55 -4.38 0.77
CA GLN A 166 -1.68 -5.09 1.76
C GLN A 166 -2.54 -5.72 2.88
N GLY A 167 -2.24 -6.95 3.27
CA GLY A 167 -3.02 -7.73 4.24
C GLY A 167 -4.18 -8.53 3.63
N THR A 168 -4.57 -8.27 2.37
CA THR A 168 -5.53 -9.07 1.59
C THR A 168 -5.06 -9.33 0.16
N ALA A 169 -3.76 -9.19 -0.11
CA ALA A 169 -3.22 -9.11 -1.46
C ALA A 169 -3.39 -10.41 -2.26
N VAL A 170 -3.23 -11.56 -1.58
CA VAL A 170 -3.46 -12.89 -2.19
C VAL A 170 -4.93 -13.02 -2.61
N TYR A 171 -5.85 -12.73 -1.69
CA TYR A 171 -7.29 -12.76 -1.96
C TYR A 171 -7.68 -11.79 -3.10
N ASP A 172 -7.20 -10.55 -3.03
CA ASP A 172 -7.47 -9.51 -4.02
C ASP A 172 -6.95 -9.88 -5.41
N THR A 173 -5.88 -10.69 -5.50
CA THR A 173 -5.33 -11.15 -6.78
C THR A 173 -6.12 -12.32 -7.35
N LEU A 174 -6.50 -13.31 -6.52
CA LEU A 174 -7.25 -14.49 -6.95
C LEU A 174 -8.75 -14.21 -7.19
N HIS A 175 -9.29 -13.17 -6.55
CA HIS A 175 -10.69 -12.79 -6.62
C HIS A 175 -10.89 -11.33 -7.05
N ALA A 176 -9.97 -10.79 -7.85
CA ALA A 176 -10.06 -9.41 -8.32
C ALA A 176 -11.40 -9.15 -9.03
N ALA A 177 -11.99 -7.98 -8.76
CA ALA A 177 -13.20 -7.54 -9.46
C ALA A 177 -13.00 -7.43 -10.99
N ARG A 178 -11.76 -7.20 -11.42
CA ARG A 178 -11.32 -7.09 -12.81
C ARG A 178 -9.80 -7.14 -12.91
N ILE A 179 -9.30 -7.54 -14.07
CA ILE A 179 -7.90 -7.46 -14.48
C ILE A 179 -7.80 -6.44 -15.61
N ILE A 180 -6.93 -5.46 -15.48
CA ILE A 180 -6.68 -4.46 -16.53
C ILE A 180 -5.46 -4.92 -17.34
N ILE A 181 -5.61 -4.99 -18.67
CA ILE A 181 -4.50 -5.23 -19.58
C ILE A 181 -4.40 -4.07 -20.58
N GLY A 182 -3.21 -3.51 -20.72
CA GLY A 182 -2.89 -2.43 -21.64
C GLY A 182 -1.87 -2.88 -22.66
N THR A 183 -2.26 -2.97 -23.93
CA THR A 183 -1.41 -3.50 -25.01
C THR A 183 -1.57 -2.70 -26.30
N GLU A 184 -0.56 -2.68 -27.16
CA GLU A 184 -0.59 -2.01 -28.47
C GLU A 184 -0.63 -3.00 -29.65
N SER A 185 -0.69 -4.32 -29.39
CA SER A 185 -0.77 -5.34 -30.43
C SER A 185 -1.67 -6.51 -30.05
N LYS A 186 -2.25 -7.16 -31.07
CA LYS A 186 -3.05 -8.38 -30.88
C LYS A 186 -2.25 -9.57 -30.38
N TRP A 187 -0.95 -9.59 -30.58
CA TRP A 187 -0.09 -10.66 -30.07
C TRP A 187 0.07 -10.55 -28.56
N ALA A 188 0.41 -9.36 -28.06
CA ALA A 188 0.53 -9.08 -26.63
C ALA A 188 -0.82 -9.29 -25.93
N GLU A 189 -1.91 -8.76 -26.51
CA GLU A 189 -3.27 -8.91 -25.98
C GLU A 189 -3.65 -10.40 -25.83
N LYS A 190 -3.45 -11.20 -26.88
CA LYS A 190 -3.79 -12.64 -26.88
C LYS A 190 -2.94 -13.43 -25.89
N MET A 191 -1.64 -13.13 -25.77
CA MET A 191 -0.78 -13.81 -24.81
C MET A 191 -1.20 -13.48 -23.38
N LEU A 192 -1.42 -12.21 -23.06
CA LEU A 192 -1.77 -11.78 -21.71
C LEU A 192 -3.18 -12.26 -21.30
N MET A 193 -4.13 -12.30 -22.24
CA MET A 193 -5.45 -12.93 -22.00
C MET A 193 -5.30 -14.42 -21.63
N LYS A 194 -4.43 -15.17 -22.31
CA LYS A 194 -4.22 -16.60 -21.98
C LYS A 194 -3.45 -16.83 -20.68
N ILE A 195 -2.57 -15.92 -20.28
CA ILE A 195 -1.93 -15.95 -18.96
C ILE A 195 -3.00 -15.76 -17.86
N TYR A 196 -3.99 -14.91 -18.10
CA TYR A 196 -5.04 -14.63 -17.11
C TYR A 196 -6.28 -15.52 -17.20
N GLU A 197 -6.46 -16.28 -18.28
CA GLU A 197 -7.59 -17.20 -18.49
C GLU A 197 -7.83 -18.16 -17.29
N PRO A 198 -6.80 -18.79 -16.68
CA PRO A 198 -7.00 -19.68 -15.53
C PRO A 198 -7.55 -19.02 -14.27
N PHE A 199 -7.49 -17.69 -14.15
CA PHE A 199 -8.07 -16.97 -13.00
C PHE A 199 -9.59 -16.91 -13.08
N ASN A 200 -10.19 -17.06 -14.27
CA ASN A 200 -11.63 -16.94 -14.49
C ASN A 200 -12.21 -15.60 -13.98
N LEU A 201 -11.46 -14.51 -14.19
CA LEU A 201 -11.84 -13.15 -13.78
C LEU A 201 -12.14 -12.25 -14.99
N PRO A 202 -12.98 -11.22 -14.84
CA PRO A 202 -13.23 -10.26 -15.91
C PRO A 202 -11.95 -9.54 -16.33
N ILE A 203 -11.69 -9.50 -17.65
CA ILE A 203 -10.54 -8.78 -18.22
C ILE A 203 -11.04 -7.55 -18.97
N VAL A 204 -10.43 -6.40 -18.70
CA VAL A 204 -10.64 -5.14 -19.42
C VAL A 204 -9.39 -4.86 -20.25
N SER A 205 -9.54 -4.99 -21.57
CA SER A 205 -8.47 -4.73 -22.55
C SER A 205 -8.55 -3.30 -23.07
N VAL A 206 -7.46 -2.55 -22.94
CA VAL A 206 -7.34 -1.13 -23.33
C VAL A 206 -5.97 -0.85 -23.95
N SER A 207 -5.73 0.39 -24.38
CA SER A 207 -4.38 0.83 -24.78
C SER A 207 -3.44 0.88 -23.58
N ARG A 208 -2.13 0.81 -23.85
CA ARG A 208 -1.08 0.76 -22.83
C ARG A 208 -1.12 1.97 -21.89
N ARG A 209 -1.20 3.17 -22.45
CA ARG A 209 -1.27 4.43 -21.68
C ARG A 209 -2.57 4.54 -20.88
N SER A 210 -3.69 4.05 -21.40
CA SER A 210 -4.94 4.02 -20.65
C SER A 210 -4.86 3.10 -19.45
N ALA A 211 -4.23 1.94 -19.56
CA ALA A 211 -4.01 1.06 -18.41
C ALA A 211 -3.13 1.70 -17.32
N GLU A 212 -2.04 2.39 -17.69
CA GLU A 212 -1.22 3.17 -16.75
C GLU A 212 -2.06 4.23 -16.01
N MET A 213 -2.88 4.99 -16.74
CA MET A 213 -3.74 6.02 -16.16
C MET A 213 -4.83 5.44 -15.24
N ILE A 214 -5.42 4.28 -15.58
CA ILE A 214 -6.48 3.66 -14.76
C ILE A 214 -6.00 3.38 -13.33
N LYS A 215 -4.72 3.02 -13.14
CA LYS A 215 -4.16 2.80 -11.79
C LYS A 215 -4.19 4.09 -10.95
N TYR A 216 -3.62 5.17 -11.48
CA TYR A 216 -3.62 6.47 -10.81
C TYR A 216 -5.04 6.97 -10.58
N ALA A 217 -5.86 7.03 -11.63
CA ALA A 217 -7.24 7.50 -11.52
C ALA A 217 -8.06 6.73 -10.48
N SER A 218 -7.85 5.41 -10.35
CA SER A 218 -8.52 4.59 -9.34
C SER A 218 -8.05 4.94 -7.92
N ASN A 219 -6.75 4.95 -7.67
CA ASN A 219 -6.19 5.23 -6.34
C ASN A 219 -6.49 6.66 -5.89
N ASP A 220 -6.34 7.62 -6.80
CA ASP A 220 -6.60 9.03 -6.54
C ASP A 220 -8.07 9.32 -6.27
N PHE A 221 -8.99 8.60 -6.94
CA PHE A 221 -10.41 8.71 -6.64
C PHE A 221 -10.74 8.16 -5.24
N LEU A 222 -10.12 7.06 -4.82
CA LEU A 222 -10.30 6.52 -3.46
C LEU A 222 -9.74 7.48 -2.40
N ALA A 223 -8.56 8.07 -2.66
CA ALA A 223 -7.98 9.11 -1.81
C ALA A 223 -8.89 10.33 -1.71
N LEU A 224 -9.44 10.80 -2.85
CA LEU A 224 -10.40 11.90 -2.91
C LEU A 224 -11.66 11.59 -2.11
N LYS A 225 -12.22 10.38 -2.19
CA LYS A 225 -13.40 10.00 -1.39
C LYS A 225 -13.11 10.10 0.11
N ILE A 226 -11.94 9.64 0.56
CA ILE A 226 -11.53 9.73 1.97
C ILE A 226 -11.38 11.19 2.39
N SER A 227 -10.63 11.99 1.64
CA SER A 227 -10.43 13.41 1.95
C SER A 227 -11.74 14.19 1.93
N TYR A 228 -12.62 13.94 0.95
CA TYR A 228 -13.95 14.53 0.89
C TYR A 228 -14.75 14.23 2.16
N MET A 229 -14.80 12.97 2.60
CA MET A 229 -15.53 12.61 3.82
C MET A 229 -14.91 13.21 5.08
N ASN A 230 -13.58 13.35 5.13
CA ASN A 230 -12.91 14.03 6.23
C ASN A 230 -13.24 15.52 6.29
N ASP A 231 -13.28 16.19 5.14
CA ASP A 231 -13.63 17.61 5.08
C ASP A 231 -15.09 17.85 5.51
N ILE A 232 -16.00 17.01 5.03
CA ILE A 232 -17.39 17.00 5.50
C ILE A 232 -17.47 16.68 7.00
N ALA A 233 -16.67 15.75 7.52
CA ALA A 233 -16.63 15.44 8.95
C ALA A 233 -16.25 16.67 9.78
N ASN A 234 -15.23 17.42 9.34
CA ASN A 234 -14.79 18.62 10.02
C ASN A 234 -15.89 19.69 10.06
N LEU A 235 -16.65 19.84 8.97
CA LEU A 235 -17.82 20.72 8.93
C LEU A 235 -18.95 20.21 9.83
N CYS A 236 -19.21 18.89 9.84
CA CYS A 236 -20.24 18.27 10.68
C CYS A 236 -20.06 18.65 12.16
N GLU A 237 -18.84 18.70 12.68
CA GLU A 237 -18.59 19.13 14.07
C GLU A 237 -18.98 20.59 14.32
N LEU A 238 -18.77 21.47 13.34
CA LEU A 238 -19.07 22.91 13.47
C LEU A 238 -20.57 23.19 13.41
N VAL A 239 -21.32 22.37 12.67
CA VAL A 239 -22.77 22.53 12.46
C VAL A 239 -23.60 21.54 13.27
N ASN A 240 -22.98 20.78 14.17
CA ASN A 240 -23.62 19.77 15.02
C ASN A 240 -24.38 18.69 14.22
N ALA A 241 -23.76 18.18 13.15
CA ALA A 241 -24.21 17.03 12.39
C ALA A 241 -23.32 15.80 12.66
N ASN A 242 -23.81 14.60 12.34
CA ASN A 242 -23.09 13.35 12.55
C ASN A 242 -22.59 12.76 11.22
N ILE A 243 -21.27 12.67 11.04
CA ILE A 243 -20.67 12.17 9.80
C ILE A 243 -21.04 10.73 9.47
N GLN A 244 -21.26 9.86 10.47
CA GLN A 244 -21.65 8.47 10.23
C GLN A 244 -23.08 8.38 9.69
N GLU A 245 -23.98 9.26 10.15
CA GLU A 245 -25.34 9.36 9.60
C GLU A 245 -25.34 9.91 8.18
N VAL A 246 -24.52 10.93 7.91
CA VAL A 246 -24.32 11.48 6.55
C VAL A 246 -23.79 10.39 5.62
N ALA A 247 -22.72 9.68 6.02
CA ALA A 247 -22.15 8.57 5.25
C ALA A 247 -23.17 7.46 4.99
N LYS A 248 -23.97 7.09 5.99
CA LYS A 248 -25.06 6.12 5.86
C LYS A 248 -26.11 6.59 4.84
N GLY A 249 -26.57 7.84 4.93
CA GLY A 249 -27.51 8.43 4.00
C GLY A 249 -26.99 8.41 2.55
N MET A 250 -25.74 8.83 2.34
CA MET A 250 -25.09 8.80 1.03
C MET A 250 -24.93 7.38 0.47
N SER A 251 -24.68 6.39 1.33
CA SER A 251 -24.36 5.01 0.91
C SER A 251 -25.49 4.29 0.17
N PHE A 252 -26.73 4.73 0.32
CA PHE A 252 -27.89 4.17 -0.38
C PHE A 252 -27.95 4.57 -1.86
N ASP A 253 -27.28 5.67 -2.24
CA ASP A 253 -27.14 6.05 -3.64
C ASP A 253 -26.11 5.16 -4.33
N LYS A 254 -26.57 4.31 -5.25
CA LYS A 254 -25.72 3.38 -6.01
C LYS A 254 -24.64 4.08 -6.84
N ARG A 255 -24.80 5.37 -7.17
CA ARG A 255 -23.80 6.17 -7.89
C ARG A 255 -22.61 6.53 -7.00
N ILE A 256 -22.80 6.58 -5.68
CA ILE A 256 -21.76 6.87 -4.69
C ILE A 256 -21.15 5.56 -4.15
N GLY A 257 -22.02 4.61 -3.84
CA GLY A 257 -21.67 3.34 -3.23
C GLY A 257 -21.31 3.47 -1.74
N ARG A 258 -21.18 2.32 -1.06
CA ARG A 258 -21.02 2.24 0.40
C ARG A 258 -19.57 2.22 0.93
N ARG A 259 -18.58 2.01 0.05
CA ARG A 259 -17.18 1.82 0.44
C ARG A 259 -16.41 3.13 0.38
N PHE A 260 -15.35 3.23 1.19
CA PHE A 260 -14.46 4.40 1.28
C PHE A 260 -15.21 5.69 1.67
N LEU A 261 -16.18 5.58 2.58
CA LEU A 261 -16.93 6.72 3.12
C LEU A 261 -16.66 7.00 4.60
N ASN A 262 -15.78 6.23 5.24
CA ASN A 262 -15.48 6.37 6.66
C ASN A 262 -14.52 7.54 6.85
N ALA A 263 -14.96 8.58 7.55
CA ALA A 263 -14.09 9.66 8.00
C ALA A 263 -13.17 9.19 9.14
N GLY A 264 -12.03 9.85 9.27
CA GLY A 264 -11.04 9.56 10.29
C GLY A 264 -9.86 10.53 10.25
N ILE A 265 -8.69 10.06 10.66
CA ILE A 265 -7.43 10.84 10.70
C ILE A 265 -6.62 10.78 9.40
N GLY A 266 -7.31 10.76 8.27
CA GLY A 266 -6.70 10.67 6.96
C GLY A 266 -6.27 9.26 6.53
N TYR A 267 -5.75 9.20 5.31
CA TYR A 267 -5.14 8.03 4.69
C TYR A 267 -3.60 8.12 4.74
N GLY A 268 -2.97 6.94 4.70
CA GLY A 268 -1.53 6.78 4.63
C GLY A 268 -1.15 5.60 3.76
N GLY A 269 -0.05 4.94 4.11
CA GLY A 269 0.44 3.77 3.41
C GLY A 269 1.28 4.13 2.19
N SER A 270 1.73 3.09 1.50
CA SER A 270 2.68 3.22 0.42
C SER A 270 2.08 3.53 -0.95
N CYS A 271 0.75 3.52 -1.09
CA CYS A 271 0.07 3.70 -2.38
C CYS A 271 -0.55 5.09 -2.53
N PHE A 272 -1.57 5.44 -1.74
CA PHE A 272 -2.34 6.67 -2.00
C PHE A 272 -1.52 7.97 -1.92
N PRO A 273 -0.67 8.21 -0.90
CA PRO A 273 0.11 9.44 -0.83
C PRO A 273 1.09 9.59 -2.00
N LYS A 274 1.81 8.50 -2.38
CA LYS A 274 2.74 8.58 -3.51
C LYS A 274 2.01 8.75 -4.84
N ASP A 275 0.88 8.07 -5.03
CA ASP A 275 0.20 8.03 -6.32
C ASP A 275 -0.48 9.38 -6.61
N THR A 276 -1.14 9.97 -5.60
CA THR A 276 -1.75 11.30 -5.72
C THR A 276 -0.73 12.38 -6.02
N LYS A 277 0.43 12.37 -5.35
CA LYS A 277 1.52 13.32 -5.63
C LYS A 277 2.15 13.08 -7.00
N ALA A 278 2.36 11.83 -7.40
CA ALA A 278 2.94 11.51 -8.70
C ALA A 278 2.01 11.90 -9.86
N LEU A 279 0.69 11.76 -9.70
CA LEU A 279 -0.27 12.23 -10.71
C LEU A 279 -0.34 13.77 -10.76
N GLU A 280 -0.34 14.44 -9.60
CA GLU A 280 -0.25 15.91 -9.53
C GLU A 280 1.02 16.42 -10.23
N TYR A 281 2.16 15.80 -9.94
CA TYR A 281 3.44 16.12 -10.58
C TYR A 281 3.35 15.93 -12.10
N LEU A 282 2.82 14.79 -12.56
CA LEU A 282 2.66 14.51 -13.99
C LEU A 282 1.79 15.57 -14.66
N ALA A 283 0.68 15.97 -14.05
CA ALA A 283 -0.18 17.02 -14.57
C ALA A 283 0.57 18.35 -14.69
N ARG A 284 1.31 18.74 -13.63
CA ARG A 284 2.10 19.98 -13.60
C ARG A 284 3.18 20.02 -14.67
N GLN A 285 3.87 18.90 -14.91
CA GLN A 285 4.86 18.76 -15.99
C GLN A 285 4.25 18.96 -17.38
N ASN A 286 2.95 18.69 -17.54
CA ASN A 286 2.21 18.90 -18.78
C ASN A 286 1.42 20.22 -18.80
N GLY A 287 1.73 21.16 -17.89
CA GLY A 287 1.09 22.47 -17.84
C GLY A 287 -0.37 22.45 -17.36
N TYR A 288 -0.80 21.40 -16.64
CA TYR A 288 -2.15 21.25 -16.11
C TYR A 288 -2.15 21.16 -14.58
N GLU A 289 -3.17 21.71 -13.92
CA GLU A 289 -3.34 21.62 -12.47
C GLU A 289 -4.56 20.75 -12.11
N LEU A 290 -4.31 19.63 -11.43
CA LEU A 290 -5.36 18.75 -10.89
C LEU A 290 -5.93 19.30 -9.58
N ARG A 291 -6.84 20.28 -9.69
CA ARG A 291 -7.42 20.99 -8.53
C ARG A 291 -8.06 20.08 -7.49
N THR A 292 -8.79 19.05 -7.92
CA THR A 292 -9.48 18.11 -7.01
C THR A 292 -8.50 17.23 -6.22
N ILE A 293 -7.44 16.75 -6.88
CA ILE A 293 -6.43 15.91 -6.23
C ILE A 293 -5.56 16.75 -5.28
N LYS A 294 -5.20 17.97 -5.69
CA LYS A 294 -4.50 18.93 -4.82
C LYS A 294 -5.27 19.20 -3.53
N ALA A 295 -6.56 19.50 -3.64
CA ALA A 295 -7.42 19.69 -2.47
C ALA A 295 -7.47 18.42 -1.59
N ALA A 296 -7.55 17.22 -2.19
CA ALA A 296 -7.52 15.97 -1.44
C ALA A 296 -6.22 15.77 -0.65
N ILE A 297 -5.07 16.10 -1.25
CA ILE A 297 -3.75 16.04 -0.60
C ILE A 297 -3.69 17.00 0.58
N ASP A 298 -4.11 18.27 0.37
CA ASP A 298 -4.07 19.32 1.40
C ASP A 298 -4.96 18.95 2.61
N VAL A 299 -6.20 18.52 2.35
CA VAL A 299 -7.10 18.03 3.41
C VAL A 299 -6.49 16.86 4.16
N ASN A 300 -5.90 15.88 3.46
CA ASN A 300 -5.31 14.72 4.12
C ASN A 300 -4.13 15.09 5.03
N LYS A 301 -3.28 16.02 4.59
CA LYS A 301 -2.15 16.53 5.36
C LYS A 301 -2.62 17.14 6.69
N ASP A 302 -3.64 17.98 6.65
CA ASP A 302 -4.17 18.62 7.85
C ASP A 302 -4.93 17.64 8.76
N GLN A 303 -5.64 16.68 8.15
CA GLN A 303 -6.44 15.69 8.86
C GLN A 303 -5.60 14.77 9.75
N LYS A 304 -4.37 14.41 9.32
CA LYS A 304 -3.49 13.50 10.09
C LYS A 304 -3.21 13.99 11.51
N THR A 305 -3.22 15.30 11.76
CA THR A 305 -2.89 15.89 13.08
C THR A 305 -4.10 16.48 13.81
N ILE A 306 -5.32 16.26 13.31
CA ILE A 306 -6.53 16.90 13.86
C ILE A 306 -6.80 16.53 15.31
N LEU A 307 -6.57 15.27 15.70
CA LEU A 307 -6.76 14.82 17.08
C LEU A 307 -5.75 15.45 18.04
N TYR A 308 -4.48 15.58 17.62
CA TYR A 308 -3.48 16.30 18.41
C TYR A 308 -3.91 17.76 18.61
N LYS A 309 -4.39 18.44 17.56
CA LYS A 309 -4.92 19.81 17.66
C LYS A 309 -6.12 19.90 18.62
N LYS A 310 -7.04 18.92 18.60
CA LYS A 310 -8.16 18.82 19.56
C LYS A 310 -7.65 18.64 20.99
N ALA A 311 -6.68 17.76 21.20
CA ALA A 311 -6.07 17.54 22.51
C ALA A 311 -5.39 18.79 23.07
N CYS A 312 -4.70 19.58 22.24
CA CYS A 312 -4.12 20.87 22.63
C CYS A 312 -5.15 21.92 23.07
N ARG A 313 -6.41 21.84 22.62
CA ARG A 313 -7.47 22.75 23.11
C ARG A 313 -7.93 22.39 24.52
N ARG A 314 -7.79 21.12 24.89
CA ARG A 314 -8.24 20.57 26.18
C ARG A 314 -7.13 20.46 27.23
N LEU A 315 -5.88 20.28 26.80
CA LEU A 315 -4.70 20.08 27.65
C LEU A 315 -3.74 21.26 27.51
N ILE A 316 -3.26 21.79 28.63
CA ILE A 316 -2.28 22.89 28.67
C ILE A 316 -0.89 22.43 28.21
N THR A 317 -0.52 21.18 28.52
CA THR A 317 0.77 20.60 28.17
C THR A 317 0.67 19.08 28.08
N PHE A 318 1.59 18.46 27.32
CA PHE A 318 1.83 17.02 27.35
C PHE A 318 3.02 16.64 28.25
N ASN A 319 3.74 17.61 28.79
CA ASN A 319 4.99 17.37 29.51
C ASN A 319 4.74 16.55 30.78
N GLY A 320 5.39 15.37 30.84
CA GLY A 320 5.23 14.41 31.94
C GLY A 320 3.87 13.71 31.99
N LEU A 321 3.02 13.87 30.96
CA LEU A 321 1.78 13.11 30.86
C LEU A 321 2.05 11.74 30.23
N LYS A 322 1.44 10.71 30.81
CA LYS A 322 1.39 9.39 30.18
C LYS A 322 0.36 9.39 29.05
N VAL A 323 0.83 9.19 27.83
CA VAL A 323 0.01 9.17 26.60
C VAL A 323 -0.06 7.75 26.05
N ALA A 324 -1.24 7.14 26.06
CA ALA A 324 -1.46 5.86 25.39
C ALA A 324 -1.66 6.08 23.89
N VAL A 325 -0.94 5.33 23.04
CA VAL A 325 -1.12 5.32 21.59
C VAL A 325 -1.48 3.91 21.17
N LEU A 326 -2.69 3.73 20.65
CA LEU A 326 -3.22 2.46 20.17
C LEU A 326 -3.25 2.47 18.64
N GLY A 327 -2.47 1.58 18.03
CA GLY A 327 -2.27 1.50 16.58
C GLY A 327 -1.13 2.39 16.10
N LEU A 328 -0.22 1.82 15.31
CA LEU A 328 0.97 2.49 14.78
C LEU A 328 1.03 2.39 13.24
N SER A 329 0.68 1.24 12.68
CA SER A 329 0.56 1.00 11.23
C SER A 329 -0.46 1.93 10.57
N PHE A 330 -0.35 2.16 9.27
CA PHE A 330 -1.29 3.06 8.58
C PHE A 330 -2.71 2.49 8.47
N LYS A 331 -2.84 1.16 8.56
CA LYS A 331 -4.09 0.40 8.59
C LYS A 331 -3.87 -0.96 9.28
N PRO A 332 -4.94 -1.67 9.70
CA PRO A 332 -4.82 -3.04 10.22
C PRO A 332 -4.30 -4.04 9.17
N GLY A 333 -3.73 -5.14 9.65
CA GLY A 333 -3.26 -6.27 8.84
C GLY A 333 -1.89 -6.08 8.18
N THR A 334 -1.09 -5.08 8.60
CA THR A 334 0.23 -4.83 8.04
C THR A 334 1.20 -4.20 9.05
N ASP A 335 2.50 -4.40 8.86
CA ASP A 335 3.59 -3.78 9.60
C ASP A 335 4.05 -2.43 9.00
N ASP A 336 3.41 -1.99 7.91
CA ASP A 336 3.81 -0.81 7.16
C ASP A 336 3.44 0.49 7.90
N LEU A 337 4.46 1.31 8.12
CA LEU A 337 4.36 2.61 8.78
C LEU A 337 4.42 3.77 7.80
N ARG A 338 4.71 3.54 6.51
CA ARG A 338 4.87 4.62 5.53
C ARG A 338 3.63 5.50 5.52
N GLU A 339 3.84 6.82 5.66
CA GLU A 339 2.77 7.83 5.69
C GLU A 339 1.69 7.59 6.76
N ALA A 340 1.94 6.76 7.77
CA ALA A 340 0.98 6.48 8.84
C ALA A 340 0.72 7.74 9.68
N PRO A 341 -0.54 8.00 10.11
CA PRO A 341 -0.85 9.14 10.99
C PRO A 341 -0.03 9.16 12.28
N SER A 342 0.36 7.98 12.80
CA SER A 342 1.24 7.85 13.96
C SER A 342 2.56 8.59 13.80
N LEU A 343 3.13 8.61 12.58
CA LEU A 343 4.41 9.27 12.30
C LEU A 343 4.31 10.80 12.26
N GLU A 344 3.12 11.34 12.03
CA GLU A 344 2.89 12.80 12.13
C GLU A 344 2.65 13.22 13.58
N ASN A 345 1.99 12.37 14.37
CA ASN A 345 1.58 12.71 15.74
C ASN A 345 2.67 12.43 16.78
N LEU A 346 3.43 11.33 16.66
CA LEU A 346 4.47 10.98 17.63
C LEU A 346 5.55 12.06 17.79
N PRO A 347 6.11 12.67 16.72
CA PRO A 347 7.04 13.79 16.87
C PRO A 347 6.44 14.94 17.66
N LEU A 348 5.16 15.25 17.44
CA LEU A 348 4.47 16.34 18.14
C LEU A 348 4.32 16.02 19.63
N LEU A 349 3.89 14.80 19.97
CA LEU A 349 3.76 14.35 21.36
C LEU A 349 5.12 14.35 22.09
N LEU A 350 6.14 13.75 21.49
CA LEU A 350 7.49 13.64 22.05
C LEU A 350 8.16 15.00 22.20
N LYS A 351 7.99 15.91 21.23
CA LYS A 351 8.51 17.28 21.29
C LYS A 351 7.94 18.07 22.46
N HIS A 352 6.70 17.77 22.88
CA HIS A 352 6.02 18.44 23.99
C HIS A 352 6.11 17.66 25.31
N GLY A 353 7.05 16.72 25.43
CA GLY A 353 7.38 16.07 26.69
C GLY A 353 6.47 14.91 27.10
N ALA A 354 5.69 14.36 26.18
CA ALA A 354 4.84 13.19 26.46
C ALA A 354 5.66 11.94 26.82
N GLU A 355 5.16 11.15 27.76
CA GLU A 355 5.59 9.77 28.00
C GLU A 355 4.66 8.83 27.22
N VAL A 356 5.06 8.48 25.99
CA VAL A 356 4.25 7.71 25.07
C VAL A 356 4.35 6.21 25.38
N TYR A 357 3.20 5.55 25.53
CA TYR A 357 3.09 4.10 25.63
C TYR A 357 2.37 3.59 24.39
N ALA A 358 3.12 2.93 23.52
CA ALA A 358 2.71 2.62 22.16
C ALA A 358 2.40 1.12 22.00
N TYR A 359 1.19 0.82 21.54
CA TYR A 359 0.71 -0.53 21.24
C TYR A 359 0.36 -0.65 19.76
N ASP A 360 0.88 -1.69 19.10
CA ASP A 360 0.40 -2.17 17.80
C ASP A 360 0.76 -3.67 17.72
N PRO A 361 -0.14 -4.57 17.32
CA PRO A 361 0.15 -6.00 17.31
C PRO A 361 1.34 -6.37 16.40
N VAL A 362 1.61 -5.60 15.34
CA VAL A 362 2.58 -5.97 14.30
C VAL A 362 3.62 -4.87 14.03
N GLY A 363 3.22 -3.60 13.98
CA GLY A 363 4.05 -2.47 13.55
C GLY A 363 5.11 -1.98 14.55
N ARG A 364 5.17 -2.54 15.77
CA ARG A 364 6.08 -2.08 16.84
C ARG A 364 7.55 -2.21 16.48
N GLU A 365 7.96 -3.36 15.96
CA GLU A 365 9.38 -3.61 15.61
C GLU A 365 9.85 -2.69 14.47
N ASN A 366 8.96 -2.38 13.53
CA ASN A 366 9.27 -1.44 12.46
C ASN A 366 9.39 0.02 12.99
N LEU A 367 8.58 0.39 13.98
CA LEU A 367 8.63 1.73 14.56
C LEU A 367 9.86 1.92 15.46
N LYS A 368 10.27 0.88 16.21
CA LYS A 368 11.48 0.86 17.04
C LYS A 368 12.75 1.24 16.28
N LYS A 369 12.81 0.91 14.98
CA LYS A 369 13.92 1.30 14.08
C LYS A 369 14.05 2.82 13.93
N ARG A 370 12.95 3.56 14.09
CA ARG A 370 12.86 5.02 13.94
C ARG A 370 12.89 5.74 15.29
N TYR A 371 12.15 5.21 16.27
CA TYR A 371 12.09 5.72 17.64
C TYR A 371 12.50 4.62 18.61
N ARG A 372 13.76 4.62 19.04
CA ARG A 372 14.26 3.66 20.02
C ARG A 372 13.52 3.84 21.34
N GLU A 373 13.27 2.74 22.04
CA GLU A 373 12.64 2.79 23.36
C GLU A 373 13.46 3.65 24.33
N GLY A 374 12.77 4.44 25.16
CA GLY A 374 13.36 5.39 26.08
C GLY A 374 13.21 6.84 25.63
N LYS A 375 14.16 7.69 26.05
CA LYS A 375 14.10 9.15 25.85
C LYS A 375 14.26 9.52 24.38
N ASN A 376 13.32 10.30 23.85
CA ASN A 376 13.33 10.82 22.49
C ASN A 376 13.02 12.33 22.54
N GLY A 377 14.06 13.15 22.52
CA GLY A 377 13.93 14.60 22.71
C GLY A 377 13.48 14.95 24.13
N GLN A 378 12.36 15.67 24.25
CA GLN A 378 11.79 16.08 25.54
C GLN A 378 10.92 14.99 26.18
N GLY A 379 10.39 14.07 25.37
CA GLY A 379 9.53 12.97 25.83
C GLY A 379 10.24 11.62 25.86
N SER A 380 9.45 10.57 26.03
CA SER A 380 9.90 9.18 25.97
C SER A 380 8.88 8.31 25.24
N ILE A 381 9.33 7.18 24.72
CA ILE A 381 8.45 6.15 24.14
C ILE A 381 8.77 4.80 24.78
N LYS A 382 7.72 4.06 25.12
CA LYS A 382 7.77 2.66 25.55
C LYS A 382 6.83 1.83 24.69
N TYR A 383 7.30 0.68 24.23
CA TYR A 383 6.47 -0.26 23.48
C TYR A 383 5.89 -1.29 24.45
N VAL A 384 4.60 -1.60 24.30
CA VAL A 384 3.88 -2.54 25.17
C VAL A 384 3.27 -3.68 24.36
N GLU A 385 3.03 -4.82 25.00
CA GLU A 385 2.51 -6.04 24.35
C GLU A 385 0.99 -6.09 24.28
N LYS A 386 0.30 -5.30 25.10
CA LYS A 386 -1.17 -5.26 25.19
C LYS A 386 -1.70 -3.83 25.24
N ALA A 387 -2.89 -3.60 24.69
CA ALA A 387 -3.53 -2.28 24.70
C ALA A 387 -3.73 -1.77 26.14
N GLU A 388 -4.10 -2.66 27.07
CA GLU A 388 -4.35 -2.34 28.47
C GLU A 388 -3.09 -1.82 29.20
N GLU A 389 -1.90 -2.27 28.81
CA GLU A 389 -0.64 -1.79 29.37
C GLU A 389 -0.35 -0.34 28.98
N ALA A 390 -0.72 0.04 27.76
CA ALA A 390 -0.66 1.43 27.32
C ALA A 390 -1.64 2.29 28.11
N LEU A 391 -2.86 1.79 28.33
CA LEU A 391 -3.95 2.50 29.00
C LEU A 391 -3.74 2.68 30.52
N LYS A 392 -3.08 1.75 31.19
CA LYS A 392 -2.89 1.77 32.65
C LYS A 392 -2.25 3.08 33.14
N GLU A 393 -2.93 3.84 33.99
CA GLU A 393 -2.54 5.16 34.50
C GLU A 393 -2.34 6.25 33.43
N ALA A 394 -2.79 6.03 32.19
CA ALA A 394 -2.68 7.05 31.14
C ALA A 394 -3.56 8.27 31.43
N ASN A 395 -3.09 9.45 31.04
CA ASN A 395 -3.84 10.70 31.13
C ASN A 395 -4.66 10.99 29.86
N VAL A 396 -4.21 10.45 28.73
CA VAL A 396 -4.85 10.62 27.43
C VAL A 396 -4.55 9.41 26.56
N CYS A 397 -5.50 9.00 25.74
CA CYS A 397 -5.36 7.92 24.77
C CYS A 397 -5.63 8.46 23.36
N PHE A 398 -4.79 8.08 22.40
CA PHE A 398 -5.03 8.27 20.97
C PHE A 398 -5.22 6.91 20.29
N ILE A 399 -6.26 6.77 19.50
CA ILE A 399 -6.51 5.60 18.66
C ILE A 399 -6.23 5.99 17.21
N PHE A 400 -5.15 5.45 16.64
CA PHE A 400 -4.74 5.76 15.27
C PHE A 400 -5.07 4.66 14.27
N THR A 401 -5.19 3.41 14.73
CA THR A 401 -5.42 2.26 13.83
C THR A 401 -6.37 1.25 14.47
N GLU A 402 -7.37 0.84 13.71
CA GLU A 402 -8.53 0.08 14.14
C GLU A 402 -8.32 -1.45 14.12
N TRP A 403 -7.24 -1.91 14.75
CA TRP A 403 -6.96 -3.34 14.91
C TRP A 403 -8.07 -4.07 15.67
N GLY A 404 -8.21 -5.38 15.45
CA GLY A 404 -9.23 -6.20 16.11
C GLY A 404 -9.14 -6.13 17.62
N GLU A 405 -7.92 -6.29 18.15
CA GLU A 405 -7.60 -6.22 19.57
C GLU A 405 -7.92 -4.84 20.18
N ILE A 406 -7.80 -3.77 19.38
CA ILE A 406 -8.14 -2.41 19.82
C ILE A 406 -9.66 -2.22 19.82
N LYS A 407 -10.38 -2.76 18.84
CA LYS A 407 -11.86 -2.73 18.78
C LYS A 407 -12.52 -3.51 19.92
N GLU A 408 -11.84 -4.52 20.46
CA GLU A 408 -12.33 -5.33 21.57
C GLU A 408 -12.22 -4.63 22.94
N VAL A 409 -11.47 -3.52 23.03
CA VAL A 409 -11.35 -2.74 24.26
C VAL A 409 -12.69 -2.06 24.57
N LYS A 410 -13.39 -2.53 25.59
CA LYS A 410 -14.69 -1.96 25.98
C LYS A 410 -14.54 -0.57 26.62
N PRO A 411 -15.53 0.33 26.48
CA PRO A 411 -15.53 1.65 27.11
C PRO A 411 -15.18 1.67 28.61
N GLU A 412 -15.68 0.70 29.39
CA GLU A 412 -15.42 0.61 30.83
C GLU A 412 -13.95 0.33 31.16
N VAL A 413 -13.21 -0.29 30.23
CA VAL A 413 -11.78 -0.57 30.38
C VAL A 413 -10.99 0.75 30.40
N TYR A 414 -11.35 1.71 29.55
CA TYR A 414 -10.71 3.04 29.57
C TYR A 414 -10.94 3.72 30.92
N LYS A 415 -12.17 3.69 31.44
CA LYS A 415 -12.49 4.25 32.76
C LYS A 415 -11.74 3.58 33.89
N LYS A 416 -11.63 2.25 33.84
CA LYS A 416 -10.98 1.43 34.87
C LYS A 416 -9.46 1.61 34.89
N LEU A 417 -8.83 1.72 33.72
CA LEU A 417 -7.38 1.69 33.59
C LEU A 417 -6.74 3.08 33.55
N MET A 418 -7.39 4.07 32.96
CA MET A 418 -6.80 5.40 32.79
C MET A 418 -6.95 6.25 34.04
N ARG A 419 -5.93 7.07 34.33
CA ARG A 419 -5.99 8.07 35.40
C ARG A 419 -6.97 9.19 35.05
N THR A 420 -6.99 9.59 33.79
CA THR A 420 -7.98 10.51 33.22
C THR A 420 -8.52 9.83 31.98
N PRO A 421 -9.78 9.38 31.96
CA PRO A 421 -10.34 8.65 30.83
C PRO A 421 -10.68 9.62 29.70
N LEU A 422 -9.64 10.15 29.05
CA LEU A 422 -9.70 11.10 27.95
C LEU A 422 -9.21 10.40 26.68
N VAL A 423 -10.12 10.17 25.73
CA VAL A 423 -9.86 9.35 24.55
C VAL A 423 -10.12 10.16 23.28
N TYR A 424 -9.11 10.19 22.41
CA TYR A 424 -9.18 10.76 21.06
C TYR A 424 -9.14 9.62 20.04
N ASP A 425 -10.26 9.38 19.39
CA ASP A 425 -10.44 8.27 18.46
C ASP A 425 -10.48 8.75 17.02
N GLY A 426 -9.47 8.34 16.25
CA GLY A 426 -9.32 8.72 14.85
C GLY A 426 -10.05 7.85 13.86
N ARG A 427 -10.75 6.82 14.35
CA ARG A 427 -11.40 5.77 13.55
C ARG A 427 -12.86 5.56 13.89
N ASN A 428 -13.41 6.36 14.81
CA ASN A 428 -14.82 6.36 15.20
C ASN A 428 -15.33 4.96 15.60
N LEU A 429 -14.57 4.25 16.45
CA LEU A 429 -14.85 2.87 16.87
C LEU A 429 -16.10 2.78 17.73
N TYR A 430 -16.30 3.75 18.62
CA TYR A 430 -17.32 3.68 19.67
C TYR A 430 -18.49 4.64 19.42
N GLY A 431 -19.62 4.34 20.06
CA GLY A 431 -20.75 5.27 20.17
C GLY A 431 -20.44 6.39 21.17
N ILE A 432 -20.92 7.61 20.90
CA ILE A 432 -20.71 8.76 21.82
C ILE A 432 -21.40 8.52 23.16
N GLU A 433 -22.68 8.11 23.13
CA GLU A 433 -23.43 7.85 24.37
C GLU A 433 -22.84 6.68 25.16
N GLU A 434 -22.36 5.63 24.48
CA GLU A 434 -21.70 4.48 25.10
C GLU A 434 -20.45 4.90 25.91
N MET A 435 -19.58 5.73 25.31
CA MET A 435 -18.38 6.24 25.99
C MET A 435 -18.74 7.17 27.16
N LYS A 436 -19.78 7.99 26.98
CA LYS A 436 -20.27 8.91 28.02
C LYS A 436 -20.88 8.16 29.20
N GLU A 437 -21.69 7.12 28.97
CA GLU A 437 -22.25 6.24 29.99
C GLU A 437 -21.16 5.52 30.79
N ALA A 438 -20.09 5.10 30.13
CA ALA A 438 -18.89 4.54 30.78
C ALA A 438 -18.05 5.60 31.55
N GLY A 439 -18.41 6.88 31.47
CA GLY A 439 -17.71 7.97 32.16
C GLY A 439 -16.37 8.33 31.54
N VAL A 440 -16.26 8.19 30.21
CA VAL A 440 -15.08 8.51 29.40
C VAL A 440 -15.32 9.82 28.62
N GLU A 441 -14.41 10.78 28.74
CA GLU A 441 -14.39 11.98 27.92
C GLU A 441 -13.87 11.60 26.53
N TYR A 442 -14.76 11.61 25.53
CA TYR A 442 -14.50 11.01 24.22
C TYR A 442 -14.60 12.04 23.10
N TYR A 443 -13.56 12.11 22.27
CA TYR A 443 -13.50 12.95 21.09
C TYR A 443 -13.27 12.08 19.86
N SER A 444 -14.19 12.14 18.92
CA SER A 444 -14.09 11.41 17.65
C SER A 444 -14.04 12.38 16.46
N ILE A 445 -14.12 11.86 15.24
CA ILE A 445 -14.08 12.64 14.00
C ILE A 445 -15.51 12.82 13.48
N GLY A 446 -15.96 14.07 13.37
CA GLY A 446 -17.25 14.41 12.76
C GLY A 446 -18.48 14.09 13.60
N ARG A 447 -18.32 13.91 14.92
CA ARG A 447 -19.41 13.58 15.84
C ARG A 447 -19.13 14.14 17.24
#